data_AF-A0A1F6DQY3-F1
#
_entry.id   AF-A0A1F6DQY3-F1
#
_cell.length_a   1.000
_cell.length_b   1.000
_cell.length_c   1.000
_cell.angle_alpha   90.00
_cell.angle_beta   90.00
_cell.angle_gamma   90.00
#
_symmetry.space_group_name_H-M   'P 1'
#
loop_
_entity.id
_entity.type
_entity.pdbx_description
1 polymer ?
#
loop_
_entity_poly.entity_id
_entity_poly.type
_entity_poly.pdbx_seq_one_letter_code
_entity_poly.pdbx_strand_id
1 'polypeptide(L)'
;MGILIFPTVVAVAACIAAFIWGGWAALFTVALLAVLETTLSFDNAVVNAKVLQRMEPIWQKRFLQWGIPVAVFGTRFVLPIFIVAAAAGLGPLVVLNLAIFDPVQYGHYLEAAHIAIASFGGAFLLLVSLKYFFNDRKIVHWIVIIEKYLSRWGGIEAIEVALTLAILLLCAFLVPLSAATILVAGLIGVILFIGIEGIAQAFEMQAGMVVAKSSIALFVYLNILDAAFSLDGVVGAFAITSNL
;
A
#
# COMPACT_ATOMS: atom_id res chain seq x y z
N MET A 1 6.49 -28.54 12.03
CA MET A 1 5.49 -29.04 11.06
C MET A 1 4.06 -28.55 11.34
N GLY A 2 3.59 -28.48 12.60
CA GLY A 2 2.20 -28.08 12.90
C GLY A 2 1.77 -26.67 12.43
N ILE A 3 2.71 -25.72 12.34
CA ILE A 3 2.45 -24.31 11.99
C ILE A 3 1.90 -24.16 10.55
N LEU A 4 2.25 -25.08 9.63
CA LEU A 4 1.82 -24.99 8.23
C LEU A 4 0.47 -25.69 7.97
N ILE A 5 -0.05 -26.47 8.92
CA ILE A 5 -1.29 -27.23 8.72
C ILE A 5 -2.46 -26.27 8.47
N PHE A 6 -2.60 -25.25 9.31
CA PHE A 6 -3.66 -24.26 9.17
C PHE A 6 -3.64 -23.54 7.80
N PRO A 7 -2.53 -22.89 7.37
CA PRO A 7 -2.51 -22.21 6.08
C PRO A 7 -2.67 -23.18 4.90
N THR A 8 -2.14 -24.42 4.97
CA THR A 8 -2.37 -25.41 3.91
C THR A 8 -3.83 -25.82 3.80
N VAL A 9 -4.51 -26.05 4.93
CA VAL A 9 -5.95 -26.40 4.93
C VAL A 9 -6.78 -25.26 4.35
N VAL A 10 -6.49 -24.01 4.76
CA VAL A 10 -7.18 -22.83 4.23
C VAL A 10 -6.94 -22.67 2.72
N ALA A 11 -5.69 -22.84 2.26
CA ALA A 11 -5.35 -22.74 0.84
C ALA A 11 -6.05 -23.82 -0.01
N VAL A 12 -6.06 -25.07 0.46
CA VAL A 12 -6.75 -26.17 -0.22
C VAL A 12 -8.26 -25.93 -0.26
N ALA A 13 -8.86 -25.50 0.85
CA ALA A 13 -10.28 -25.16 0.91
C ALA A 13 -10.64 -24.02 -0.05
N ALA A 14 -9.80 -22.97 -0.11
CA ALA A 14 -9.99 -21.86 -1.05
C ALA A 14 -9.88 -22.31 -2.52
N CYS A 15 -8.92 -23.18 -2.85
CA CYS A 15 -8.78 -23.74 -4.19
C CYS A 15 -10.00 -24.60 -4.59
N ILE A 16 -10.50 -25.43 -3.67
CA ILE A 16 -11.70 -26.24 -3.91
C ILE A 16 -12.92 -25.33 -4.11
N ALA A 17 -13.09 -24.31 -3.26
CA ALA A 17 -14.18 -23.35 -3.40
C ALA A 17 -14.13 -22.60 -4.75
N ALA A 18 -12.93 -22.15 -5.17
CA ALA A 18 -12.72 -21.51 -6.46
C ALA A 18 -13.08 -22.43 -7.64
N PHE A 19 -12.69 -23.70 -7.57
CA PHE A 19 -13.04 -24.69 -8.59
C PHE A 19 -14.55 -24.94 -8.67
N ILE A 20 -15.24 -25.05 -7.52
CA ILE A 20 -16.70 -25.22 -7.49
C ILE A 20 -17.40 -23.99 -8.06
N TRP A 21 -16.88 -22.79 -7.79
CA TRP A 21 -17.50 -21.53 -8.19
C TRP A 21 -17.33 -21.21 -9.68
N GLY A 22 -16.14 -21.38 -10.24
CA GLY A 22 -15.83 -20.97 -11.62
C GLY A 22 -14.99 -21.96 -12.42
N GLY A 23 -14.91 -23.21 -11.98
CA GLY A 23 -14.19 -24.28 -12.67
C GLY A 23 -12.68 -24.08 -12.74
N TRP A 24 -12.08 -24.64 -13.79
CA TRP A 24 -10.64 -24.59 -14.01
C TRP A 24 -10.09 -23.18 -14.20
N ALA A 25 -10.87 -22.27 -14.81
CA ALA A 25 -10.47 -20.89 -15.02
C ALA A 25 -10.31 -20.15 -13.69
N ALA A 26 -11.31 -20.23 -12.80
CA ALA A 26 -11.23 -19.61 -11.48
C ALA A 26 -10.13 -20.21 -10.61
N LEU A 27 -9.94 -21.54 -10.66
CA LEU A 27 -8.83 -22.20 -9.96
C LEU A 27 -7.47 -21.71 -10.46
N PHE A 28 -7.29 -21.57 -11.78
CA PHE A 28 -6.06 -21.04 -12.37
C PHE A 28 -5.81 -19.59 -11.95
N THR A 29 -6.83 -18.73 -11.99
CA THR A 29 -6.72 -17.34 -11.54
C THR A 29 -6.34 -17.26 -10.06
N VAL A 30 -7.00 -18.03 -9.19
CA VAL A 30 -6.66 -18.06 -7.75
C VAL A 30 -5.25 -18.57 -7.51
N ALA A 31 -4.81 -19.61 -8.23
CA ALA A 31 -3.45 -20.11 -8.12
C ALA A 31 -2.41 -19.07 -8.59
N LEU A 32 -2.68 -18.39 -9.70
CA LEU A 32 -1.82 -17.32 -10.23
C LEU A 32 -1.73 -16.15 -9.26
N LEU A 33 -2.87 -15.68 -8.74
CA LEU A 33 -2.94 -14.62 -7.73
C LEU A 33 -2.23 -15.05 -6.45
N ALA A 34 -2.38 -16.29 -6.00
CA ALA A 34 -1.68 -16.79 -4.81
C ALA A 34 -0.15 -16.77 -4.99
N VAL A 35 0.35 -17.16 -6.17
CA VAL A 35 1.79 -17.09 -6.49
C VAL A 35 2.28 -15.65 -6.53
N LEU A 36 1.56 -14.76 -7.22
CA LEU A 36 1.87 -13.34 -7.29
C LEU A 36 1.94 -12.73 -5.88
N GLU A 37 0.88 -12.94 -5.09
CA GLU A 37 0.71 -12.36 -3.78
C GLU A 37 1.75 -12.88 -2.78
N THR A 38 2.05 -14.18 -2.83
CA THR A 38 3.10 -14.78 -1.99
C THR A 38 4.46 -14.18 -2.33
N THR A 39 4.73 -13.96 -3.62
CA THR A 39 6.01 -13.38 -4.09
C THR A 39 6.16 -11.93 -3.60
N LEU A 40 5.14 -11.10 -3.80
CA LEU A 40 5.16 -9.69 -3.35
C LEU A 40 5.19 -9.57 -1.82
N SER A 41 4.55 -10.49 -1.11
CA SER A 41 4.52 -10.48 0.37
C SER A 41 5.84 -10.90 1.02
N PHE A 42 6.73 -11.61 0.33
CA PHE A 42 8.00 -12.06 0.93
C PHE A 42 8.90 -10.88 1.32
N ASP A 43 9.04 -9.89 0.43
CA ASP A 43 9.86 -8.71 0.70
C ASP A 43 9.27 -7.89 1.86
N ASN A 44 7.94 -7.75 1.89
CA ASN A 44 7.20 -7.07 2.96
C ASN A 44 7.42 -7.75 4.30
N ALA A 45 7.36 -9.08 4.35
CA ALA A 45 7.57 -9.86 5.56
C ALA A 45 8.99 -9.66 6.14
N VAL A 46 10.02 -9.56 5.29
CA VAL A 46 11.41 -9.32 5.72
C VAL A 46 11.57 -7.93 6.33
N VAL A 47 10.98 -6.89 5.71
CA VAL A 47 11.05 -5.52 6.24
C VAL A 47 10.25 -5.40 7.53
N ASN A 48 9.03 -5.93 7.57
CA ASN A 48 8.17 -5.94 8.75
C ASN A 48 8.85 -6.65 9.93
N ALA A 49 9.48 -7.81 9.71
CA ALA A 49 10.20 -8.53 10.76
C ALA A 49 11.31 -7.70 11.41
N LYS A 50 12.06 -6.90 10.62
CA LYS A 50 13.13 -6.03 11.15
C LYS A 50 12.60 -4.92 12.05
N VAL A 51 11.43 -4.35 11.73
CA VAL A 51 10.80 -3.31 12.54
C VAL A 51 10.11 -3.92 13.76
N LEU A 52 9.47 -5.08 13.61
CA LEU A 52 8.78 -5.82 14.67
C LEU A 52 9.74 -6.21 15.82
N GLN A 53 10.98 -6.58 15.50
CA GLN A 53 12.03 -6.91 16.49
C GLN A 53 12.36 -5.74 17.44
N ARG A 54 12.04 -4.50 17.08
CA ARG A 54 12.28 -3.31 17.90
C ARG A 54 11.11 -2.99 18.84
N MET A 55 9.99 -3.70 18.71
CA MET A 55 8.79 -3.50 19.54
C MET A 55 8.78 -4.42 20.75
N GLU A 56 8.08 -4.00 21.81
CA GLU A 56 7.80 -4.89 22.95
C GLU A 56 6.91 -6.09 22.53
N PRO A 57 7.02 -7.26 23.21
CA PRO A 57 6.32 -8.49 22.83
C PRO A 57 4.79 -8.35 22.70
N ILE A 58 4.17 -7.46 23.48
CA ILE A 58 2.72 -7.19 23.41
C ILE A 58 2.35 -6.55 22.06
N TRP A 59 3.15 -5.58 21.61
CA TRP A 59 2.92 -4.88 20.34
C TRP A 59 3.25 -5.75 19.14
N GLN A 60 4.24 -6.64 19.27
CA GLN A 60 4.50 -7.67 18.26
C GLN A 60 3.27 -8.56 18.04
N LYS A 61 2.67 -9.06 19.13
CA LYS A 61 1.43 -9.86 19.05
C LYS A 61 0.26 -9.08 18.47
N ARG A 62 0.09 -7.81 18.87
CA ARG A 62 -0.97 -6.94 18.34
C ARG A 62 -0.81 -6.71 16.84
N PHE A 63 0.42 -6.47 16.37
CA PHE A 63 0.67 -6.31 14.94
C PHE A 63 0.36 -7.59 14.16
N LEU A 64 0.79 -8.75 14.65
CA LEU A 64 0.50 -10.02 14.00
C LEU A 64 -1.01 -10.37 13.99
N GLN A 65 -1.75 -9.99 15.05
CA GLN A 65 -3.17 -10.31 15.18
C GLN A 65 -4.10 -9.34 14.47
N TRP A 66 -3.78 -8.04 14.50
CA TRP A 66 -4.67 -6.98 14.02
C TRP A 66 -4.02 -6.16 12.92
N GLY A 67 -2.71 -5.93 13.01
CA GLY A 67 -1.99 -5.11 12.03
C GLY A 67 -1.98 -5.74 10.63
N ILE A 68 -1.49 -6.97 10.51
CA ILE A 68 -1.45 -7.67 9.21
C ILE A 68 -2.85 -7.77 8.57
N PRO A 69 -3.90 -8.24 9.27
CA PRO A 69 -5.24 -8.27 8.68
C PRO A 69 -5.74 -6.87 8.28
N VAL A 70 -5.54 -5.84 9.11
CA VAL A 70 -5.98 -4.48 8.77
C VAL A 70 -5.23 -3.94 7.55
N ALA A 71 -3.92 -4.14 7.46
CA ALA A 71 -3.12 -3.69 6.33
C ALA A 71 -3.52 -4.42 5.04
N VAL A 72 -3.66 -5.74 5.09
CA VAL A 72 -4.03 -6.56 3.93
C VAL A 72 -5.48 -6.33 3.49
N PHE A 73 -6.44 -6.50 4.39
CA PHE A 73 -7.86 -6.33 4.05
C PHE A 73 -8.21 -4.86 3.80
N GLY A 74 -7.59 -3.94 4.55
CA GLY A 74 -7.77 -2.51 4.36
C GLY A 74 -7.35 -2.07 2.97
N THR A 75 -6.20 -2.54 2.48
CA THR A 75 -5.73 -2.16 1.14
C THR A 75 -6.42 -2.90 0.01
N ARG A 76 -6.88 -4.14 0.21
CA ARG A 76 -7.50 -4.95 -0.87
C ARG A 76 -9.00 -4.79 -0.98
N PHE A 77 -9.70 -4.62 0.15
CA PHE A 77 -11.15 -4.49 0.15
C PHE A 77 -11.58 -3.04 0.38
N VAL A 78 -11.06 -2.40 1.43
CA VAL A 78 -11.54 -1.07 1.84
C VAL A 78 -11.06 0.00 0.86
N LEU A 79 -9.76 0.04 0.56
CA LEU A 79 -9.16 1.07 -0.25
C LEU A 79 -9.75 1.16 -1.67
N PRO A 80 -9.94 0.05 -2.44
CA PRO A 80 -10.51 0.14 -3.78
C PRO A 80 -11.93 0.66 -3.78
N ILE A 81 -12.74 0.29 -2.77
CA ILE A 81 -14.10 0.80 -2.61
C ILE A 81 -14.10 2.31 -2.43
N PHE A 82 -13.24 2.84 -1.55
CA PHE A 82 -13.16 4.28 -1.33
C PHE A 82 -12.60 5.04 -2.53
N ILE A 83 -11.62 4.47 -3.25
CA ILE A 83 -11.08 5.12 -4.45
C ILE A 83 -12.13 5.14 -5.56
N VAL A 84 -12.79 4.01 -5.83
CA VAL A 84 -13.86 3.94 -6.84
C VAL A 84 -15.02 4.85 -6.46
N ALA A 85 -15.40 4.91 -5.17
CA ALA A 85 -16.42 5.84 -4.67
C ALA A 85 -16.07 7.30 -4.97
N ALA A 86 -14.83 7.70 -4.68
CA ALA A 86 -14.36 9.06 -4.95
C ALA A 86 -14.28 9.36 -6.46
N ALA A 87 -13.76 8.42 -7.26
CA ALA A 87 -13.57 8.60 -8.70
C ALA A 87 -14.89 8.60 -9.48
N ALA A 88 -15.84 7.74 -9.10
CA ALA A 88 -17.15 7.64 -9.73
C ALA A 88 -18.19 8.61 -9.15
N GLY A 89 -17.87 9.34 -8.09
CA GLY A 89 -18.81 10.20 -7.38
C GLY A 89 -19.96 9.42 -6.70
N LEU A 90 -19.71 8.16 -6.34
CA LEU A 90 -20.68 7.26 -5.71
C LEU A 90 -20.44 7.17 -4.21
N GLY A 91 -21.48 6.80 -3.45
CA GLY A 91 -21.33 6.50 -2.03
C GLY A 91 -20.55 5.18 -1.82
N PRO A 92 -19.67 5.07 -0.80
CA PRO A 92 -18.91 3.83 -0.54
C PRO A 92 -19.79 2.59 -0.37
N LEU A 93 -20.98 2.73 0.23
CA LEU A 93 -21.94 1.63 0.36
C LEU A 93 -22.54 1.19 -0.98
N VAL A 94 -22.71 2.12 -1.92
CA VAL A 94 -23.17 1.80 -3.28
C VAL A 94 -22.08 1.02 -4.02
N VAL A 95 -20.83 1.48 -3.93
CA VAL A 95 -19.69 0.79 -4.54
C VAL A 95 -19.47 -0.59 -3.93
N LEU A 96 -19.63 -0.75 -2.60
CA LEU A 96 -19.59 -2.06 -1.95
C LEU A 96 -20.70 -2.98 -2.48
N ASN A 97 -21.91 -2.46 -2.69
CA ASN A 97 -23.01 -3.23 -3.27
C ASN A 97 -22.68 -3.67 -4.71
N LEU A 98 -22.15 -2.75 -5.53
CA LEU A 98 -21.68 -3.06 -6.89
C LEU A 98 -20.59 -4.14 -6.87
N ALA A 99 -19.58 -4.00 -6.00
CA ALA A 99 -18.48 -4.96 -5.91
C ALA A 99 -18.96 -6.39 -5.58
N ILE A 100 -20.01 -6.53 -4.77
CA ILE A 100 -20.53 -7.85 -4.35
C ILE A 100 -21.53 -8.41 -5.35
N PHE A 101 -22.43 -7.58 -5.88
CA PHE A 101 -23.60 -8.05 -6.63
C PHE A 101 -23.55 -7.76 -8.13
N ASP A 102 -22.71 -6.82 -8.58
CA ASP A 102 -22.53 -6.46 -9.99
C ASP A 102 -21.05 -6.20 -10.32
N PRO A 103 -20.21 -7.26 -10.32
CA PRO A 103 -18.76 -7.14 -10.53
C PRO A 103 -18.41 -6.59 -11.91
N VAL A 104 -19.32 -6.68 -12.89
CA VAL A 104 -19.10 -6.13 -14.24
C VAL A 104 -19.16 -4.61 -14.19
N GLN A 105 -20.22 -4.04 -13.60
CA GLN A 105 -20.33 -2.59 -13.43
C GLN A 105 -19.24 -2.05 -12.51
N TYR A 106 -18.94 -2.76 -11.42
CA TYR A 106 -17.81 -2.41 -10.55
C TYR A 106 -16.49 -2.33 -11.33
N GLY A 107 -16.21 -3.33 -12.18
CA GLY A 107 -15.03 -3.36 -13.04
C GLY A 107 -14.94 -2.15 -13.98
N HIS A 108 -16.06 -1.67 -14.52
CA HIS A 108 -16.07 -0.47 -15.39
C HIS A 108 -15.73 0.80 -14.62
N TYR A 109 -16.29 0.96 -13.41
CA TYR A 109 -15.95 2.09 -12.54
C TYR A 109 -14.50 2.02 -12.04
N LEU A 110 -14.00 0.81 -11.77
CA LEU A 110 -12.63 0.58 -11.37
C LEU A 110 -11.65 0.91 -12.51
N GLU A 111 -11.95 0.48 -13.73
CA GLU A 111 -11.18 0.83 -14.92
C GLU A 111 -11.21 2.34 -15.16
N ALA A 112 -12.35 3.01 -15.00
CA ALA A 112 -12.40 4.48 -15.08
C ALA A 112 -11.56 5.16 -13.98
N ALA A 113 -11.44 4.53 -12.80
CA ALA A 113 -10.67 5.03 -11.67
C ALA A 113 -9.15 4.76 -11.77
N HIS A 114 -8.67 3.98 -12.74
CA HIS A 114 -7.27 3.53 -12.80
C HIS A 114 -6.26 4.70 -12.77
N ILE A 115 -6.57 5.80 -13.46
CA ILE A 115 -5.70 7.00 -13.49
C ILE A 115 -5.61 7.64 -12.11
N ALA A 116 -6.72 7.70 -11.37
CA ALA A 116 -6.75 8.23 -10.02
C ALA A 116 -5.94 7.34 -9.06
N ILE A 117 -6.14 6.00 -9.13
CA ILE A 117 -5.41 5.03 -8.32
C ILE A 117 -3.90 5.15 -8.58
N ALA A 118 -3.49 5.13 -9.84
CA ALA A 118 -2.09 5.20 -10.24
C ALA A 118 -1.43 6.53 -9.83
N SER A 119 -2.14 7.65 -9.96
CA SER A 119 -1.61 8.97 -9.59
C SER A 119 -1.48 9.13 -8.07
N PHE A 120 -2.49 8.69 -7.32
CA PHE A 120 -2.48 8.68 -5.86
C PHE A 120 -1.37 7.77 -5.31
N GLY A 121 -1.38 6.49 -5.71
CA GLY A 121 -0.44 5.49 -5.22
C GLY A 121 0.99 5.79 -5.68
N GLY A 122 1.15 6.20 -6.94
CA GLY A 122 2.43 6.59 -7.51
C GLY A 122 3.05 7.79 -6.79
N ALA A 123 2.27 8.84 -6.50
CA ALA A 123 2.76 9.99 -5.74
C ALA A 123 3.15 9.60 -4.31
N PHE A 124 2.33 8.79 -3.63
CA PHE A 124 2.58 8.32 -2.28
C PHE A 124 3.86 7.47 -2.21
N LEU A 125 3.98 6.44 -3.06
CA LEU A 125 5.14 5.56 -3.09
C LEU A 125 6.40 6.26 -3.56
N LEU A 126 6.28 7.23 -4.48
CA LEU A 126 7.39 8.07 -4.87
C LEU A 126 7.92 8.86 -3.67
N LEU A 127 7.07 9.46 -2.84
CA LEU A 127 7.50 10.13 -1.61
C LEU A 127 8.17 9.17 -0.62
N VAL A 128 7.59 7.98 -0.39
CA VAL A 128 8.22 6.93 0.45
C VAL A 128 9.64 6.62 -0.05
N SER A 129 9.80 6.47 -1.37
CA SER A 129 11.07 6.18 -2.01
C SER A 129 12.06 7.35 -1.91
N LEU A 130 11.62 8.57 -2.24
CA LEU A 130 12.45 9.77 -2.18
C LEU A 130 12.91 10.04 -0.75
N LYS A 131 12.05 9.85 0.26
CA LYS A 131 12.43 9.96 1.68
C LYS A 131 13.56 9.02 2.07
N TYR A 132 13.58 7.82 1.51
CA TYR A 132 14.70 6.89 1.70
C TYR A 132 15.97 7.36 0.99
N PHE A 133 15.85 7.86 -0.24
CA PHE A 133 17.01 8.28 -1.03
C PHE A 133 17.66 9.57 -0.51
N PHE A 134 16.86 10.56 -0.13
CA PHE A 134 17.23 11.85 0.42
C PHE A 134 17.33 11.78 1.96
N ASN A 135 18.10 10.83 2.47
CA ASN A 135 18.36 10.72 3.91
C ASN A 135 19.87 10.78 4.18
N ASP A 136 20.31 11.84 4.85
CA ASP A 136 21.73 12.09 5.19
C ASP A 136 22.25 11.18 6.31
N ARG A 137 21.35 10.62 7.12
CA ARG A 137 21.65 9.69 8.21
C ARG A 137 21.67 8.22 7.78
N LYS A 138 21.36 7.93 6.51
CA LYS A 138 21.34 6.55 6.02
C LYS A 138 22.76 6.00 5.89
N ILE A 139 22.92 4.74 6.30
CA ILE A 139 24.22 4.05 6.35
C ILE A 139 24.36 3.09 5.17
N VAL A 140 23.23 2.61 4.63
CA VAL A 140 23.17 1.65 3.52
C VAL A 140 22.90 2.42 2.23
N HIS A 141 23.75 2.20 1.23
CA HIS A 141 23.58 2.72 -0.13
C HIS A 141 23.59 1.55 -1.11
N TRP A 142 22.52 1.36 -1.89
CA TRP A 142 22.45 0.32 -2.92
C TRP A 142 23.24 0.74 -4.15
N ILE A 143 23.03 1.97 -4.61
CA ILE A 143 23.76 2.58 -5.74
C ILE A 143 24.67 3.68 -5.19
N VAL A 144 25.84 3.29 -4.69
CA VAL A 144 26.76 4.16 -3.93
C VAL A 144 27.03 5.51 -4.60
N ILE A 145 27.19 5.54 -5.93
CA ILE A 145 27.52 6.77 -6.66
C ILE A 145 26.34 7.74 -6.62
N ILE A 146 25.16 7.33 -7.10
CA ILE A 146 23.97 8.20 -7.20
C ILE A 146 23.49 8.59 -5.80
N GLU A 147 23.40 7.62 -4.89
CA GLU A 147 22.82 7.83 -3.57
C GLU A 147 23.65 8.73 -2.68
N LYS A 148 24.98 8.75 -2.84
CA LYS A 148 25.86 9.65 -2.07
C LYS A 148 25.70 11.11 -2.48
N TYR A 149 25.24 11.39 -3.71
CA TYR A 149 24.86 12.74 -4.13
C TYR A 149 23.45 13.09 -3.63
N LEU A 150 22.49 12.18 -3.78
CA LEU A 150 21.11 12.41 -3.32
C LEU A 150 21.02 12.58 -1.80
N SER A 151 21.74 11.76 -1.02
CA SER A 151 21.70 11.83 0.45
C SER A 151 22.21 13.16 1.01
N ARG A 152 23.11 13.87 0.29
CA ARG A 152 23.59 15.20 0.70
C ARG A 152 22.49 16.25 0.70
N TRP A 153 21.43 16.03 -0.06
CA TRP A 153 20.29 16.94 -0.16
C TRP A 153 19.19 16.58 0.86
N GLY A 154 19.40 15.53 1.67
CA GLY A 154 18.43 15.06 2.66
C GLY A 154 18.13 16.03 3.80
N GLY A 155 18.92 17.10 3.96
CA GLY A 155 18.61 18.18 4.89
C GLY A 155 17.42 19.05 4.47
N ILE A 156 16.92 18.91 3.24
CA ILE A 156 15.80 19.69 2.69
C ILE A 156 14.63 18.74 2.42
N GLU A 157 13.84 18.41 3.44
CA GLU A 157 12.67 17.52 3.28
C GLU A 157 11.68 18.03 2.21
N ALA A 158 11.63 19.34 2.00
CA ALA A 158 10.81 19.97 0.96
C ALA A 158 11.18 19.54 -0.48
N ILE A 159 12.39 19.00 -0.72
CA ILE A 159 12.82 18.63 -2.07
C ILE A 159 12.07 17.41 -2.60
N GLU A 160 11.76 16.46 -1.72
CA GLU A 160 11.06 15.21 -2.09
C GLU A 160 9.64 15.54 -2.54
N VAL A 161 8.97 16.43 -1.80
CA VAL A 161 7.66 16.96 -2.14
C VAL A 161 7.71 17.76 -3.44
N ALA A 162 8.68 18.67 -3.59
CA ALA A 162 8.83 19.47 -4.80
C ALA A 162 9.04 18.60 -6.05
N LEU A 163 9.89 17.57 -5.96
CA LEU A 163 10.14 16.66 -7.07
C LEU A 163 8.90 15.84 -7.43
N THR A 164 8.18 15.34 -6.42
CA THR A 164 6.92 14.61 -6.61
C THR A 164 5.87 15.48 -7.32
N LEU A 165 5.70 16.73 -6.85
CA LEU A 165 4.78 17.68 -7.47
C LEU A 165 5.21 18.04 -8.90
N ALA A 166 6.52 18.19 -9.16
CA ALA A 166 7.03 18.46 -10.51
C ALA A 166 6.75 17.28 -11.47
N ILE A 167 6.90 16.05 -11.01
CA ILE A 167 6.57 14.85 -11.79
C ILE A 167 5.05 14.78 -12.05
N LEU A 168 4.22 15.05 -11.05
CA LEU A 168 2.76 15.10 -11.24
C LEU A 168 2.34 16.18 -12.25
N LEU A 169 2.95 17.37 -12.18
CA LEU A 169 2.73 18.44 -13.15
C LEU A 169 3.17 18.01 -14.56
N LEU A 170 4.30 17.33 -14.70
CA LEU A 170 4.75 16.78 -15.98
C LEU A 170 3.76 15.75 -16.52
N CYS A 171 3.30 14.81 -15.70
CA CYS A 171 2.30 13.82 -16.09
C CYS A 171 0.99 14.48 -16.52
N ALA A 172 0.53 15.50 -15.78
CA ALA A 172 -0.66 16.27 -16.13
C ALA A 172 -0.51 17.02 -17.46
N PHE A 173 0.70 17.50 -17.77
CA PHE A 173 1.01 18.12 -19.06
C PHE A 173 1.02 17.11 -20.20
N LEU A 174 1.55 15.90 -19.97
CA LEU A 174 1.61 14.83 -20.98
C LEU A 174 0.26 14.17 -21.25
N VAL A 175 -0.67 14.19 -20.28
CA VAL A 175 -2.02 13.61 -20.41
C VAL A 175 -3.08 14.68 -20.08
N PRO A 176 -3.31 15.67 -20.97
CA PRO A 176 -4.16 16.82 -20.68
C PRO A 176 -5.61 16.46 -20.34
N LEU A 177 -6.13 15.40 -20.97
CA LEU A 177 -7.51 14.92 -20.77
C LEU A 177 -7.78 14.44 -19.35
N SER A 178 -6.74 14.01 -18.63
CA SER A 178 -6.85 13.48 -17.26
C SER A 178 -6.04 14.30 -16.26
N ALA A 179 -5.58 15.49 -16.65
CA ALA A 179 -4.74 16.36 -15.84
C ALA A 179 -5.35 16.66 -14.46
N ALA A 180 -6.64 16.98 -14.42
CA ALA A 180 -7.36 17.26 -13.17
C ALA A 180 -7.34 16.03 -12.25
N THR A 181 -7.65 14.85 -12.78
CA THR A 181 -7.64 13.59 -12.01
C THR A 181 -6.25 13.26 -11.49
N ILE A 182 -5.21 13.41 -12.33
CA ILE A 182 -3.81 13.17 -11.95
C ILE A 182 -3.39 14.09 -10.81
N LEU A 183 -3.65 15.40 -10.95
CA LEU A 183 -3.24 16.38 -9.95
C LEU A 183 -4.01 16.25 -8.65
N VAL A 184 -5.33 16.06 -8.70
CA VAL A 184 -6.15 15.92 -7.48
C VAL A 184 -5.81 14.64 -6.74
N ALA A 185 -5.81 13.48 -7.44
CA ALA A 185 -5.51 12.21 -6.80
C ALA A 185 -4.06 12.13 -6.30
N GLY A 186 -3.10 12.63 -7.10
CA GLY A 186 -1.70 12.73 -6.71
C GLY A 186 -1.50 13.63 -5.49
N LEU A 187 -2.14 14.79 -5.44
CA LEU A 187 -2.05 15.71 -4.30
C LEU A 187 -2.65 15.10 -3.03
N ILE A 188 -3.75 14.36 -3.13
CA ILE A 188 -4.30 13.60 -2.00
C ILE A 188 -3.27 12.60 -1.48
N GLY A 189 -2.56 11.90 -2.38
CA GLY A 189 -1.46 10.99 -2.02
C GLY A 189 -0.34 11.70 -1.25
N VAL A 190 0.09 12.87 -1.75
CA VAL A 190 1.08 13.72 -1.09
C VAL A 190 0.62 14.18 0.30
N ILE A 191 -0.62 14.67 0.42
CA ILE A 191 -1.19 15.14 1.69
C ILE A 191 -1.26 14.00 2.71
N LEU A 192 -1.72 12.82 2.28
CA LEU A 192 -1.83 11.65 3.15
C LEU A 192 -0.44 11.22 3.66
N PHE A 193 0.56 11.18 2.77
CA PHE A 193 1.95 10.89 3.15
C PHE A 193 2.46 11.87 4.21
N ILE A 194 2.35 13.18 3.97
CA ILE A 194 2.81 14.22 4.90
C ILE A 194 2.05 14.12 6.24
N GLY A 195 0.74 13.89 6.21
CA GLY A 195 -0.08 13.76 7.41
C GLY A 195 0.34 12.57 8.27
N ILE A 196 0.60 11.44 7.63
CA ILE A 196 1.11 10.24 8.28
C ILE A 196 2.50 10.47 8.89
N GLU A 197 3.41 11.07 8.11
CA GLU A 197 4.76 11.35 8.58
C GLU A 197 4.74 12.33 9.76
N GLY A 198 3.93 13.38 9.69
CA GLY A 198 3.74 14.34 10.78
C GLY A 198 3.20 13.68 12.05
N ILE A 199 2.26 12.73 11.92
CA ILE A 199 1.76 11.94 13.06
C ILE A 199 2.88 11.08 13.63
N ALA A 200 3.65 10.38 12.79
CA ALA A 200 4.76 9.54 13.23
C ALA A 200 5.83 10.35 13.98
N GLN A 201 6.27 11.49 13.43
CA GLN A 201 7.22 12.40 14.07
C GLN A 201 6.68 12.96 15.40
N ALA A 202 5.39 13.33 15.46
CA ALA A 202 4.78 13.82 16.68
C ALA A 202 4.80 12.76 17.80
N PHE A 203 4.60 11.49 17.46
CA PHE A 203 4.73 10.39 18.41
C PHE A 203 6.18 10.13 18.83
N GLU A 204 7.15 10.22 17.91
CA GLU A 204 8.58 10.10 18.26
C GLU A 204 9.03 11.18 19.24
N MET A 205 8.64 12.44 19.00
CA MET A 205 9.00 13.57 19.86
C MET A 205 8.41 13.43 21.27
N GLN A 206 7.24 12.79 21.40
CA GLN A 206 6.61 12.49 22.70
C GLN A 206 7.15 11.22 23.36
N ALA A 207 7.83 10.34 22.60
CA ALA A 207 8.35 9.06 23.09
C ALA A 207 9.70 9.18 23.81
N GLY A 208 10.37 10.34 23.78
CA GLY A 208 11.60 10.63 24.52
C GLY A 208 11.52 10.47 26.05
N MET A 209 10.35 10.12 26.62
CA MET A 209 10.15 9.87 28.04
C MET A 209 9.61 8.46 28.41
N VAL A 210 9.09 7.64 27.48
CA VAL A 210 8.45 6.34 27.83
C VAL A 210 8.53 5.30 26.69
N VAL A 211 9.12 4.13 26.95
CA VAL A 211 9.30 2.98 26.02
C VAL A 211 7.97 2.54 25.35
N ALA A 212 6.85 2.57 26.08
CA ALA A 212 5.54 2.20 25.56
C ALA A 212 5.05 3.11 24.41
N LYS A 213 5.45 4.39 24.38
CA LYS A 213 5.10 5.30 23.27
C LYS A 213 5.87 4.98 21.98
N SER A 214 7.08 4.46 22.10
CA SER A 214 7.89 4.03 20.95
C SER A 214 7.27 2.84 20.22
N SER A 215 6.72 1.86 20.94
CA SER A 215 6.06 0.70 20.29
C SER A 215 4.73 1.05 19.61
N ILE A 216 3.99 2.07 20.10
CA ILE A 216 2.80 2.60 19.42
C ILE A 216 3.20 3.28 18.11
N ALA A 217 4.21 4.14 18.15
CA ALA A 217 4.72 4.83 16.96
C ALA A 217 5.18 3.83 15.91
N LEU A 218 5.98 2.83 16.31
CA LEU A 218 6.42 1.76 15.43
C LEU A 218 5.24 0.93 14.91
N PHE A 219 4.21 0.66 15.72
CA PHE A 219 3.02 -0.07 15.27
C PHE A 219 2.28 0.70 14.17
N VAL A 220 2.06 1.99 14.35
CA VAL A 220 1.41 2.85 13.36
C VAL A 220 2.25 2.90 12.08
N TYR A 221 3.55 3.20 12.22
CA TYR A 221 4.51 3.22 11.12
C TYR A 221 4.49 1.91 10.31
N LEU A 222 4.51 0.76 11.00
CA LEU A 222 4.56 -0.55 10.35
C LEU A 222 3.23 -0.86 9.63
N ASN A 223 2.07 -0.47 10.17
CA ASN A 223 0.80 -0.61 9.45
C ASN A 223 0.74 0.23 8.16
N ILE A 224 1.29 1.45 8.20
CA ILE A 224 1.36 2.31 7.01
C ILE A 224 2.30 1.70 5.97
N LEU A 225 3.48 1.27 6.42
CA LEU A 225 4.48 0.65 5.54
C LEU A 225 3.91 -0.60 4.86
N ASP A 226 3.25 -1.47 5.63
CA ASP A 226 2.64 -2.68 5.13
C ASP A 226 1.45 -2.38 4.19
N ALA A 227 0.66 -1.35 4.50
CA ALA A 227 -0.40 -0.90 3.60
C ALA A 227 0.15 -0.33 2.28
N ALA A 228 1.25 0.43 2.34
CA ALA A 228 1.91 0.97 1.15
C ALA A 228 2.43 -0.16 0.26
N PHE A 229 3.10 -1.17 0.83
CA PHE A 229 3.59 -2.30 0.06
C PHE A 229 2.46 -3.22 -0.45
N SER A 230 1.36 -3.34 0.28
CA SER A 230 0.19 -4.12 -0.17
C SER A 230 -0.54 -3.43 -1.33
N LEU A 231 -0.33 -2.13 -1.56
CA LEU A 231 -0.85 -1.41 -2.73
C LEU A 231 -0.31 -1.99 -4.05
N ASP A 232 0.95 -2.44 -4.07
CA ASP A 232 1.54 -3.05 -5.26
C ASP A 232 0.84 -4.37 -5.63
N GLY A 233 0.43 -5.15 -4.61
CA GLY A 233 -0.37 -6.36 -4.79
C GLY A 233 -1.76 -6.07 -5.36
N VAL A 234 -2.39 -4.97 -4.95
CA VAL A 234 -3.68 -4.51 -5.48
C VAL A 234 -3.55 -4.14 -6.96
N VAL A 235 -2.53 -3.35 -7.32
CA VAL A 235 -2.27 -2.96 -8.71
C VAL A 235 -1.94 -4.18 -9.57
N GLY A 236 -1.13 -5.12 -9.06
CA GLY A 236 -0.80 -6.36 -9.76
C GLY A 236 -2.02 -7.28 -9.96
N ALA A 237 -2.88 -7.40 -8.95
CA ALA A 237 -4.12 -8.18 -9.04
C ALA A 237 -5.09 -7.60 -10.08
N PHE A 238 -5.22 -6.27 -10.15
CA PHE A 238 -6.08 -5.61 -11.15
C PHE A 238 -5.62 -5.81 -12.59
N ALA A 239 -4.33 -6.08 -12.82
CA ALA A 239 -3.85 -6.46 -14.15
C ALA A 239 -4.31 -7.89 -14.56
N ILE A 240 -4.70 -8.73 -13.59
CA ILE A 240 -5.07 -10.14 -13.81
C ILE A 240 -6.59 -10.33 -13.74
N THR A 241 -7.28 -9.65 -12.83
CA THR A 241 -8.73 -9.77 -12.62
C THR A 241 -9.37 -8.46 -12.23
N SER A 242 -10.57 -8.22 -12.75
CA SER A 242 -11.44 -7.09 -12.38
C SER A 242 -12.38 -7.43 -11.21
N ASN A 243 -12.34 -8.68 -10.75
CA ASN A 243 -13.18 -9.17 -9.67
C ASN A 243 -12.48 -9.00 -8.32
N LEU A 244 -13.26 -8.69 -7.28
CA LEU A 244 -12.77 -8.46 -5.92
C LEU A 244 -12.36 -9.77 -5.23
#